data_AF-A0A388QUQ2-F1
#
_entry.id   AF-A0A388QUQ2-F1
#
_cell.length_a   1.000
_cell.length_b   1.000
_cell.length_c   1.000
_cell.angle_alpha   90.00
_cell.angle_beta   90.00
_cell.angle_gamma   90.00
#
_symmetry.space_group_name_H-M   'P 1'
#
loop_
_entity.id
_entity.type
_entity.pdbx_description
1 polymer ?
#
loop_
_entity_poly.entity_id
_entity_poly.type
_entity_poly.pdbx_seq_one_letter_code
_entity_poly.pdbx_strand_id
1 'polypeptide(L)'
;MDEPCSALDPIATGKIEELIHELKAQFTIVIVTHSMQQAARVSDRTAFFYLGKLIEYDKTEKVFMNPSQAQTEAYISGRFG
;
A
#
# COMPACT_ATOMS: atom_id res chain seq x y z
N MET A 1 -0.15 11.49 0.89
CA MET A 1 -1.57 11.41 0.49
C MET A 1 -2.25 10.50 1.47
N ASP A 2 -3.32 10.99 2.11
CA ASP A 2 -4.12 10.19 3.05
C ASP A 2 -5.36 9.70 2.30
N GLU A 3 -5.42 8.40 2.04
CA GLU A 3 -6.49 7.71 1.32
C GLU A 3 -6.95 8.35 -0.01
N PRO A 4 -6.08 8.55 -1.01
CA PRO A 4 -6.40 9.32 -2.21
C PRO A 4 -7.51 8.71 -3.10
N CYS A 5 -7.86 7.44 -2.89
CA CYS A 5 -8.84 6.71 -3.72
C CYS A 5 -10.00 6.08 -2.94
N SER A 6 -10.16 6.34 -1.63
CA SER A 6 -11.18 5.65 -0.82
C SER A 6 -12.62 6.03 -1.16
N ALA A 7 -12.83 7.22 -1.75
CA ALA A 7 -14.15 7.74 -2.14
C ALA A 7 -14.39 7.76 -3.67
N LEU A 8 -13.50 7.16 -4.46
CA LEU A 8 -13.53 7.24 -5.91
C LEU A 8 -14.07 5.96 -6.55
N ASP A 9 -14.73 6.11 -7.69
CA ASP A 9 -15.08 4.97 -8.53
C ASP A 9 -13.82 4.29 -9.10
N PRO A 10 -13.91 3.02 -9.55
CA PRO A 10 -12.74 2.28 -10.04
C PRO A 10 -12.04 2.94 -11.24
N ILE A 11 -12.78 3.67 -12.09
CA ILE A 11 -12.21 4.34 -13.27
C ILE A 11 -11.41 5.57 -12.82
N ALA A 12 -11.96 6.39 -11.93
CA ALA A 12 -11.25 7.53 -11.34
C ALA A 12 -10.03 7.08 -10.53
N THR A 13 -10.14 5.97 -9.79
CA THR A 13 -9.02 5.36 -9.07
C THR A 13 -7.88 5.03 -10.02
N GLY A 14 -8.16 4.36 -11.15
CA GLY A 14 -7.14 4.01 -12.14
C GLY A 14 -6.39 5.22 -12.68
N LYS A 15 -7.10 6.33 -12.96
CA LYS A 15 -6.47 7.57 -13.42
C LYS A 15 -5.54 8.19 -12.39
N ILE A 16 -5.93 8.16 -11.11
CA ILE A 16 -5.05 8.65 -10.02
C ILE A 16 -3.84 7.73 -9.87
N GLU A 17 -4.01 6.42 -9.95
CA GLU A 17 -2.89 5.47 -9.88
C GLU A 17 -1.89 5.68 -11.02
N GLU A 18 -2.37 5.91 -12.24
CA GLU A 18 -1.54 6.24 -13.41
C GLU A 18 -0.78 7.55 -13.21
N LEU A 19 -1.45 8.61 -12.75
CA LEU A 19 -0.81 9.88 -12.43
C LEU A 19 0.27 9.74 -11.35
N ILE A 20 0.02 8.93 -10.31
CA ILE A 20 1.02 8.67 -9.27
C ILE A 20 2.23 7.95 -9.86
N HIS A 21 2.02 7.01 -10.79
CA HIS A 21 3.11 6.31 -11.49
C HIS A 21 3.94 7.24 -12.39
N GLU A 22 3.35 8.27 -12.96
CA GLU A 22 4.11 9.29 -13.70
C GLU A 22 4.89 10.19 -12.72
N LEU A 23 4.23 10.67 -11.66
CA LEU A 23 4.80 11.63 -10.73
C LEU A 23 5.93 11.04 -9.87
N LYS A 24 5.90 9.73 -9.55
CA LYS A 24 6.98 9.08 -8.77
C LYS A 24 8.35 9.15 -9.46
N ALA A 25 8.40 9.39 -10.78
CA ALA A 25 9.67 9.59 -11.50
C ALA A 25 10.34 10.92 -11.15
N GLN A 26 9.58 11.90 -10.67
CA GLN A 26 10.06 13.25 -10.37
C GLN A 26 9.96 13.60 -8.87
N PHE A 27 9.09 12.91 -8.13
CA PHE A 27 8.79 13.22 -6.73
C PHE A 27 8.86 11.98 -5.85
N THR A 28 9.23 12.19 -4.58
CA THR A 28 9.02 11.18 -3.53
C THR A 28 7.60 11.30 -3.01
N ILE A 29 6.80 10.25 -3.22
CA ILE A 29 5.39 10.22 -2.82
C ILE A 29 5.23 9.28 -1.64
N VAL A 30 4.60 9.78 -0.57
CA VAL A 30 4.20 8.96 0.58
C VAL A 30 2.68 8.85 0.57
N ILE A 31 2.17 7.62 0.56
CA ILE A 31 0.74 7.32 0.53
C ILE A 31 0.39 6.51 1.78
N VAL A 32 -0.67 6.93 2.46
CA VAL A 32 -1.33 6.19 3.54
C VAL A 32 -2.64 5.68 2.96
N THR A 33 -2.87 4.36 3.03
CA THR A 33 -4.08 3.73 2.50
C THR A 33 -4.39 2.46 3.28
N HIS A 34 -5.68 2.19 3.48
CA HIS A 34 -6.17 0.89 3.96
C HIS A 34 -6.42 -0.10 2.82
N SER A 35 -6.37 0.35 1.55
CA SER A 35 -6.52 -0.52 0.40
C SER A 35 -5.22 -1.25 0.11
N MET A 36 -5.18 -2.53 0.49
CA MET A 36 -4.05 -3.41 0.19
C MET A 36 -3.80 -3.54 -1.31
N GLN A 37 -4.86 -3.59 -2.13
CA GLN A 37 -4.71 -3.71 -3.57
C GLN A 37 -4.09 -2.45 -4.20
N GLN A 38 -4.46 -1.26 -3.70
CA GLN A 38 -3.83 -0.02 -4.12
C GLN A 38 -2.36 0.03 -3.70
N ALA A 39 -2.08 -0.29 -2.43
CA ALA A 39 -0.71 -0.32 -1.92
C ALA A 39 0.18 -1.24 -2.76
N ALA A 40 -0.33 -2.43 -3.12
CA ALA A 40 0.37 -3.41 -3.95
C ALA A 40 0.63 -2.93 -5.40
N ARG A 41 -0.28 -2.15 -5.99
CA ARG A 41 -0.15 -1.69 -7.39
C ARG A 41 0.73 -0.46 -7.57
N VAL A 42 0.72 0.46 -6.60
CA VAL A 42 1.25 1.81 -6.79
C VAL A 42 2.56 2.04 -6.02
N SER A 43 2.79 1.28 -4.94
CA SER A 43 3.93 1.52 -4.06
C SER A 43 5.17 0.73 -4.49
N ASP A 44 6.35 1.35 -4.42
CA ASP A 44 7.63 0.62 -4.57
C ASP A 44 8.05 -0.09 -3.27
N ARG A 45 7.72 0.53 -2.14
CA ARG A 45 7.99 0.03 -0.80
C ARG A 45 6.75 0.20 0.06
N THR A 46 6.48 -0.76 0.93
CA THR A 46 5.31 -0.76 1.81
C THR A 46 5.75 -0.82 3.26
N ALA A 47 5.15 0.03 4.08
CA ALA A 47 5.30 0.04 5.53
C ALA A 47 3.98 -0.43 6.15
N PHE A 48 4.01 -1.52 6.89
CA PHE A 48 2.85 -2.00 7.63
C PHE A 48 2.89 -1.48 9.06
N PHE A 49 1.88 -0.68 9.40
CA PHE A 49 1.67 -0.17 10.75
C PHE A 49 0.52 -0.90 11.44
N TYR A 50 0.71 -1.27 12.70
CA TYR A 50 -0.33 -1.85 13.55
C TYR A 50 -0.25 -1.25 14.95
N LEU A 51 -1.38 -0.73 15.46
CA LEU A 51 -1.48 -0.08 16.77
C LEU A 51 -0.37 0.95 17.05
N GLY A 52 -0.08 1.79 16.05
CA GLY A 52 0.95 2.84 16.16
C GLY A 52 2.40 2.35 16.06
N LYS A 53 2.63 1.07 15.80
CA LYS A 53 3.97 0.49 15.62
C LYS A 53 4.22 0.13 14.16
N LEU A 54 5.41 0.46 13.66
CA LEU A 54 5.90 -0.05 12.39
C LEU A 54 6.30 -1.50 12.58
N ILE A 55 5.52 -2.42 12.03
CA ILE A 55 5.72 -3.87 12.15
C ILE A 55 6.70 -4.34 11.08
N GLU A 56 6.53 -3.89 9.84
CA GLU A 56 7.36 -4.30 8.72
C GLU A 56 7.52 -3.18 7.69
N TYR A 57 8.71 -3.08 7.09
CA TYR A 57 8.99 -2.19 5.98
C TYR A 57 9.93 -2.85 4.98
N ASP A 58 9.46 -3.08 3.76
CA ASP A 58 10.27 -3.66 2.70
C ASP A 58 9.73 -3.29 1.31
N LYS A 59 10.33 -3.86 0.24
CA LYS A 59 9.77 -3.84 -1.11
C LYS A 59 8.33 -4.36 -1.07
N THR A 60 7.43 -3.67 -1.75
CA THR A 60 6.01 -4.02 -1.84
C THR A 60 5.82 -5.50 -2.18
N GLU A 61 6.49 -5.99 -3.21
CA GLU A 61 6.42 -7.41 -3.62
C GLU A 61 6.76 -8.37 -2.46
N LYS A 62 7.82 -8.09 -1.69
CA LYS A 62 8.19 -8.93 -0.55
C LYS A 62 7.14 -8.88 0.56
N VAL A 63 6.66 -7.69 0.91
CA VAL A 63 5.62 -7.50 1.94
C VAL A 63 4.35 -8.27 1.58
N PHE A 64 3.94 -8.27 0.32
CA PHE A 64 2.68 -8.91 -0.12
C PHE A 64 2.80 -10.40 -0.49
N MET A 65 3.97 -10.86 -0.95
CA MET A 65 4.14 -12.26 -1.40
C MET A 65 4.81 -13.16 -0.37
N ASN A 66 5.78 -12.64 0.39
CA ASN A 66 6.54 -13.40 1.38
C ASN A 66 7.01 -12.49 2.53
N PRO A 67 6.07 -11.99 3.35
CA PRO A 67 6.38 -11.11 4.46
C PRO A 67 7.28 -11.80 5.48
N SER A 68 8.17 -11.03 6.10
CA SER A 68 9.08 -11.53 7.13
C SER A 68 8.43 -11.59 8.51
N GLN A 69 7.33 -10.88 8.72
CA GLN A 69 6.60 -10.86 9.98
C GLN A 69 5.28 -11.63 9.89
N ALA A 70 5.05 -12.54 10.84
CA ALA A 70 3.80 -13.31 10.92
C ALA A 70 2.55 -12.42 11.08
N GLN A 71 2.69 -11.26 11.73
CA GLN A 71 1.60 -10.28 11.85
C GLN A 71 1.23 -9.66 10.49
N THR A 72 2.22 -9.35 9.66
CA THR A 72 1.99 -8.86 8.30
C THR A 72 1.30 -9.94 7.45
N GLU A 73 1.78 -11.18 7.53
CA GLU A 73 1.21 -12.32 6.80
C GLU A 73 -0.26 -12.56 7.15
N ALA A 74 -0.58 -12.60 8.45
CA ALA A 74 -1.95 -12.79 8.89
C ALA A 74 -2.87 -11.63 8.44
N TYR A 75 -2.37 -10.38 8.41
CA TYR A 75 -3.17 -9.23 7.99
C TYR A 75 -3.50 -9.29 6.50
N ILE A 76 -2.49 -9.58 5.67
CA ILE A 76 -2.62 -9.64 4.21
C ILE A 76 -3.49 -10.82 3.77
N SER A 77 -3.35 -11.97 4.43
CA SER A 77 -4.16 -13.17 4.15
C SER A 77 -5.61 -13.07 4.64
N GLY A 78 -6.01 -11.97 5.30
CA GLY A 78 -7.35 -11.80 5.84
C GLY A 78 -7.67 -12.73 7.01
N ARG A 79 -6.64 -13.31 7.67
CA ARG A 79 -6.78 -14.09 8.90
C ARG A 79 -6.84 -13.22 10.15
N PHE A 80 -6.79 -11.90 10.01
CA PHE A 80 -7.12 -10.96 11.08
C PHE A 80 -8.64 -10.85 11.22
N GLY A 81 -9.14 -11.35 12.34
CA GLY A 81 -10.42 -10.97 12.92
C GLY A 81 -10.22 -9.91 14.00
#